data_AF-A0A511FDN5-F1
#
_entry.id   AF-A0A511FDN5-F1
#
_cell.length_a   1.000
_cell.length_b   1.000
_cell.length_c   1.000
_cell.angle_alpha   90.00
_cell.angle_beta   90.00
_cell.angle_gamma   90.00
#
_symmetry.space_group_name_H-M   'P 1'
#
loop_
_entity.id
_entity.type
_entity.pdbx_description
1 polymer ?
#
loop_
_entity_poly.entity_id
_entity_poly.type
_entity_poly.pdbx_seq_one_letter_code
_entity_poly.pdbx_strand_id
1 'polypeptide(L)'
;MKRNKVLTTGLGVVVALTGLFGLTACGSDDSGSSNGSSSGEQAASESDIAEDLENARTAVADALAEDDSWAQIMLASDVQAPTVKYGLLVVPYTYSDAASRIQGTINIDGGKYTIDGDSAATGQTWQIDQDGNITEVSE
;
A
#
# COMPACT_ATOMS: atom_id res chain seq x y z
N MET A 1 -9.59 -43.63 -35.60
CA MET A 1 -10.69 -43.32 -34.64
C MET A 1 -11.28 -41.96 -35.02
N LYS A 2 -12.59 -41.87 -35.23
CA LYS A 2 -13.33 -40.63 -35.56
C LYS A 2 -13.78 -39.94 -34.27
N ARG A 3 -13.60 -38.62 -34.15
CA ARG A 3 -14.48 -37.74 -33.37
C ARG A 3 -14.65 -36.39 -34.08
N ASN A 4 -15.92 -36.01 -34.20
CA ASN A 4 -16.54 -34.95 -35.02
C ASN A 4 -16.14 -33.53 -34.56
N LYS A 5 -15.87 -32.58 -35.46
CA LYS A 5 -16.76 -31.64 -36.19
C LYS A 5 -17.37 -30.50 -35.31
N VAL A 6 -16.71 -29.33 -35.41
CA VAL A 6 -17.20 -27.93 -35.56
C VAL A 6 -18.64 -27.57 -35.10
N LEU A 7 -18.74 -26.53 -34.25
CA LEU A 7 -19.88 -25.62 -34.01
C LEU A 7 -19.26 -24.23 -33.73
N THR A 8 -19.19 -23.28 -34.66
CA THR A 8 -20.24 -22.39 -35.23
C THR A 8 -20.77 -21.32 -34.24
N THR A 9 -20.31 -20.09 -34.47
CA THR A 9 -21.03 -18.81 -34.45
C THR A 9 -21.61 -18.25 -33.14
N GLY A 10 -21.11 -17.06 -32.76
CA GLY A 10 -21.73 -16.17 -31.78
C GLY A 10 -21.21 -14.74 -31.93
N LEU A 11 -21.60 -14.06 -33.01
CA LEU A 11 -21.39 -12.62 -33.19
C LEU A 11 -22.46 -11.87 -32.36
N GLY A 12 -22.04 -11.10 -31.36
CA GLY A 12 -22.93 -10.26 -30.56
C GLY A 12 -22.39 -8.83 -30.46
N VAL A 13 -22.81 -7.98 -31.39
CA VAL A 13 -22.63 -6.52 -31.32
C VAL A 13 -23.85 -5.94 -30.60
N VAL A 14 -23.64 -5.24 -29.49
CA VAL A 14 -24.64 -4.31 -28.95
C VAL A 14 -23.96 -2.95 -28.79
N VAL A 15 -24.53 -1.96 -29.49
CA VAL A 15 -24.08 -0.57 -29.58
C VAL A 15 -24.81 0.29 -28.56
N ALA A 16 -24.02 1.15 -27.90
CA ALA A 16 -24.29 2.48 -27.34
C ALA A 16 -25.46 2.69 -26.35
N LEU A 17 -25.08 3.13 -25.13
CA LEU A 17 -25.78 4.21 -24.43
C LEU A 17 -24.81 5.37 -24.17
N THR A 18 -25.13 6.49 -24.79
CA THR A 18 -24.65 7.85 -24.59
C THR A 18 -24.86 8.36 -23.16
N GLY A 19 -23.88 9.10 -22.61
CA GLY A 19 -24.03 9.94 -21.43
C GLY A 19 -22.78 10.79 -21.15
N LEU A 20 -22.76 12.02 -21.68
CA LEU A 20 -21.73 13.03 -21.44
C LEU A 20 -21.82 13.61 -20.02
N PHE A 21 -20.65 13.98 -19.49
CA PHE A 21 -20.37 14.79 -18.29
C PHE A 21 -21.45 15.81 -17.88
N GLY A 22 -21.65 15.97 -16.56
CA GLY A 22 -22.38 17.11 -16.02
C GLY A 22 -22.45 17.16 -14.49
N LEU A 23 -21.55 17.93 -13.87
CA LEU A 23 -21.69 18.48 -12.52
C LEU A 23 -22.98 19.32 -12.43
N THR A 24 -23.93 18.90 -11.61
CA THR A 24 -25.03 19.70 -11.05
C THR A 24 -25.19 19.19 -9.62
N ALA A 25 -24.76 19.93 -8.59
CA ALA A 25 -25.40 21.11 -8.01
C ALA A 25 -26.84 20.84 -7.53
N CYS A 26 -26.93 20.63 -6.21
CA CYS A 26 -27.93 21.18 -5.27
C CYS A 26 -29.43 20.87 -5.50
N GLY A 27 -30.01 20.06 -4.60
CA GLY A 27 -31.44 19.99 -4.34
C GLY A 27 -31.72 19.29 -2.99
N SER A 28 -32.24 20.06 -2.03
CA SER A 28 -32.45 19.70 -0.62
C SER A 28 -33.64 18.76 -0.33
N ASP A 29 -33.47 17.98 0.75
CA ASP A 29 -34.42 17.50 1.78
C ASP A 29 -35.49 16.41 1.45
N ASP A 30 -35.32 15.17 1.94
CA ASP A 30 -35.77 14.70 3.27
C ASP A 30 -35.60 13.16 3.45
N SER A 31 -35.20 12.78 4.67
CA SER A 31 -35.31 11.47 5.34
C SER A 31 -34.73 10.18 4.73
N GLY A 32 -33.65 9.69 5.35
CA GLY A 32 -33.27 8.28 5.24
C GLY A 32 -31.93 7.95 5.89
N SER A 33 -31.88 7.96 7.22
CA SER A 33 -30.75 7.47 8.02
C SER A 33 -30.21 6.14 7.51
N SER A 34 -28.96 6.12 7.09
CA SER A 34 -28.12 4.93 7.04
C SER A 34 -26.70 5.41 7.26
N ASN A 35 -26.34 5.43 8.53
CA ASN A 35 -24.99 5.47 9.06
C ASN A 35 -24.21 4.27 8.48
N GLY A 36 -23.81 4.38 7.22
CA GLY A 36 -22.77 3.55 6.65
C GLY A 36 -21.45 4.18 7.08
N SER A 37 -20.91 3.72 8.20
CA SER A 37 -19.48 3.73 8.40
C SER A 37 -18.88 2.98 7.22
N SER A 38 -18.56 3.71 6.15
CA SER A 38 -17.53 3.28 5.24
C SER A 38 -16.28 3.26 6.11
N SER A 39 -15.90 2.07 6.58
CA SER A 39 -14.50 1.72 6.73
C SER A 39 -13.90 1.82 5.32
N GLY A 40 -13.76 3.05 4.86
CA GLY A 40 -13.17 3.36 3.58
C GLY A 40 -11.69 3.15 3.74
N GLU A 41 -11.10 2.45 2.79
CA GLU A 41 -9.70 2.56 2.44
C GLU A 41 -9.26 4.03 2.61
N GLN A 42 -8.67 4.34 3.76
CA GLN A 42 -8.23 5.68 4.11
C GLN A 42 -7.13 6.00 3.13
N ALA A 43 -7.36 6.97 2.25
CA ALA A 43 -6.42 7.26 1.17
C ALA A 43 -5.06 7.56 1.80
N ALA A 44 -3.97 7.01 1.23
CA ALA A 44 -2.60 7.25 1.70
C ALA A 44 -2.29 8.75 1.97
N SER A 45 -2.98 9.65 1.25
CA SER A 45 -2.92 11.10 1.42
C SER A 45 -3.47 11.66 2.75
N GLU A 46 -4.13 10.86 3.58
CA GLU A 46 -4.62 11.28 4.92
C GLU A 46 -3.63 10.94 6.05
N SER A 47 -2.60 10.14 5.78
CA SER A 47 -1.58 9.84 6.79
C SER A 47 -0.49 10.92 6.79
N ASP A 48 -0.29 11.60 7.92
CA ASP A 48 0.80 12.57 8.10
C ASP A 48 2.20 11.94 7.95
N ILE A 49 2.31 10.60 7.98
CA ILE A 49 3.56 9.85 7.88
C ILE A 49 3.70 9.07 6.57
N ALA A 50 2.86 9.35 5.57
CA ALA A 50 2.87 8.65 4.30
C ALA A 50 4.25 8.70 3.62
N GLU A 51 4.89 9.87 3.57
CA GLU A 51 6.22 10.03 2.97
C GLU A 51 7.28 9.19 3.70
N ASP A 52 7.23 9.12 5.03
CA ASP A 52 8.16 8.31 5.81
C ASP A 52 7.99 6.81 5.50
N LEU A 53 6.74 6.34 5.45
CA LEU A 53 6.41 4.96 5.10
C LEU A 53 6.82 4.61 3.66
N GLU A 54 6.57 5.49 2.70
CA GLU A 54 6.97 5.31 1.29
C GLU A 54 8.50 5.28 1.13
N ASN A 55 9.21 6.13 1.86
CA ASN A 55 10.68 6.14 1.87
C ASN A 55 11.23 4.85 2.50
N ALA A 56 10.65 4.37 3.60
CA ALA A 56 11.03 3.10 4.22
C ALA A 56 10.78 1.92 3.26
N ARG A 57 9.61 1.89 2.62
CA ARG A 57 9.24 0.90 1.62
C ARG A 57 10.21 0.91 0.45
N THR A 58 10.62 2.09 -0.01
CA THR A 58 11.60 2.25 -1.10
C THR A 58 12.97 1.71 -0.71
N ALA A 59 13.44 1.98 0.51
CA ALA A 59 14.71 1.44 1.00
C ALA A 59 14.70 -0.10 1.06
N VAL A 60 13.58 -0.70 1.49
CA VAL A 60 13.40 -2.16 1.48
C VAL A 60 13.31 -2.72 0.05
N ALA A 61 12.56 -2.06 -0.83
CA ALA A 61 12.39 -2.49 -2.22
C ALA A 61 13.70 -2.43 -3.02
N ASP A 62 14.52 -1.40 -2.82
CA ASP A 62 15.83 -1.26 -3.45
C ASP A 62 16.78 -2.38 -3.02
N ALA A 63 16.84 -2.65 -1.72
CA ALA A 63 17.60 -3.77 -1.16
C ALA A 63 17.16 -5.14 -1.72
N LEU A 64 15.85 -5.37 -1.85
CA LEU A 64 15.31 -6.59 -2.43
C LEU A 64 15.49 -6.69 -3.95
N ALA A 65 15.64 -5.56 -4.64
CA ALA A 65 15.94 -5.54 -6.07
C ALA A 65 17.40 -5.94 -6.35
N GLU A 66 18.32 -5.65 -5.41
CA GLU A 66 19.70 -6.12 -5.47
C GLU A 66 19.82 -7.61 -5.14
N ASP A 67 19.12 -8.07 -4.10
CA ASP A 67 19.08 -9.47 -3.65
C ASP A 67 17.74 -9.78 -2.96
N ASP A 68 16.93 -10.65 -3.56
CA ASP A 68 15.60 -11.01 -3.06
C ASP A 68 15.62 -12.18 -2.06
N SER A 69 16.80 -12.69 -1.69
CA SER A 69 16.95 -13.82 -0.76
C SER A 69 16.84 -13.45 0.72
N TRP A 70 16.74 -12.16 1.03
CA TRP A 70 16.63 -11.67 2.42
C TRP A 70 15.27 -11.99 3.02
N ALA A 71 15.28 -12.79 4.10
CA ALA A 71 14.09 -13.01 4.94
C ALA A 71 13.84 -11.87 5.93
N GLN A 72 14.83 -11.00 6.15
CA GLN A 72 14.75 -9.89 7.08
C GLN A 72 15.69 -8.75 6.70
N ILE A 73 15.18 -7.52 6.75
CA ILE A 73 15.95 -6.28 6.53
C ILE A 73 15.81 -5.39 7.76
N MET A 74 16.91 -4.78 8.20
CA MET A 74 16.94 -3.84 9.30
C MET A 74 17.21 -2.42 8.80
N LEU A 75 16.24 -1.53 8.98
CA LEU A 75 16.39 -0.09 8.78
C LEU A 75 17.11 0.52 9.98
N ALA A 76 18.23 1.20 9.74
CA ALA A 76 19.00 1.85 10.79
C ALA A 76 19.56 3.19 10.32
N SER A 77 19.56 4.19 11.20
CA SER A 77 20.14 5.51 10.92
C SER A 77 21.65 5.61 11.19
N ASP A 78 22.22 4.62 11.88
CA ASP A 78 23.66 4.60 12.25
C ASP A 78 24.59 4.13 11.11
N VAL A 79 24.02 3.68 9.99
CA VAL A 79 24.79 3.25 8.81
C VAL A 79 24.64 4.27 7.68
N GLN A 80 25.71 4.43 6.89
CA GLN A 80 25.73 5.38 5.76
C GLN A 80 25.46 4.71 4.41
N ALA A 81 25.55 3.38 4.35
CA ALA A 81 25.34 2.57 3.16
C ALA A 81 24.79 1.19 3.56
N PRO A 82 24.04 0.51 2.68
CA PRO A 82 23.61 -0.86 2.91
C PRO A 82 24.78 -1.78 3.27
N THR A 83 24.65 -2.54 4.35
CA THR A 83 25.71 -3.42 4.84
C THR A 83 25.15 -4.68 5.48
N VAL A 84 25.88 -5.79 5.41
CA VAL A 84 25.48 -7.04 6.04
C VAL A 84 26.13 -7.15 7.42
N LYS A 85 25.34 -7.18 8.49
CA LYS A 85 25.79 -7.42 9.87
C LYS A 85 25.12 -8.66 10.44
N TYR A 86 25.90 -9.61 10.93
CA TYR A 86 25.40 -10.86 11.54
C TYR A 86 24.46 -11.70 10.64
N GLY A 87 24.65 -11.62 9.32
CA GLY A 87 23.75 -12.29 8.36
C GLY A 87 22.42 -11.58 8.13
N LEU A 88 22.28 -10.34 8.61
CA LEU A 88 21.15 -9.46 8.37
C LEU A 88 21.58 -8.31 7.47
N LEU A 89 20.76 -7.96 6.48
CA LEU A 89 20.96 -6.76 5.69
C LEU A 89 20.50 -5.54 6.51
N VAL A 90 21.39 -4.58 6.68
CA VAL A 90 21.13 -3.32 7.37
C VAL A 90 21.15 -2.20 6.33
N VAL A 91 20.04 -1.48 6.21
CA VAL A 91 19.85 -0.44 5.20
C VAL A 91 19.74 0.92 5.90
N PRO A 92 20.43 1.96 5.40
CA PRO A 92 20.35 3.30 5.95
C PRO A 92 18.94 3.87 5.78
N TYR A 93 18.32 4.26 6.89
CA TYR A 93 17.01 4.93 6.87
C TYR A 93 16.80 5.74 8.14
N THR A 94 16.19 6.92 7.96
CA THR A 94 15.79 7.83 9.03
C THR A 94 14.42 8.38 8.66
N TYR A 95 13.52 8.45 9.64
CA TYR A 95 12.20 9.02 9.49
C TYR A 95 12.17 10.48 9.98
N SER A 96 11.19 11.24 9.50
CA SER A 96 10.98 12.65 9.83
C SER A 96 10.33 12.84 11.22
N ASP A 97 10.25 14.09 11.68
CA ASP A 97 9.55 14.44 12.92
C ASP A 97 8.02 14.20 12.86
N ALA A 98 7.46 13.92 11.68
CA ALA A 98 6.05 13.55 11.52
C ALA A 98 5.77 12.16 12.10
N ALA A 99 6.76 11.26 12.08
CA ALA A 99 6.67 9.93 12.67
C ALA A 99 7.35 9.89 14.04
N SER A 100 6.69 9.28 15.02
CA SER A 100 7.30 8.99 16.33
C SER A 100 8.06 7.66 16.33
N ARG A 101 7.67 6.74 15.44
CA ARG A 101 8.32 5.44 15.22
C ARG A 101 8.12 5.02 13.78
N ILE A 102 9.14 4.41 13.18
CA ILE A 102 9.00 3.53 12.01
C ILE A 102 9.61 2.17 12.37
N GLN A 103 8.99 1.09 11.92
CA GLN A 103 9.46 -0.27 12.16
C GLN A 103 10.88 -0.47 11.61
N GLY A 104 11.82 -0.70 12.52
CA GLY A 104 13.23 -0.89 12.18
C GLY A 104 13.55 -2.28 11.62
N THR A 105 12.80 -3.32 11.98
CA THR A 105 13.06 -4.69 11.51
C THR A 105 11.89 -5.19 10.70
N ILE A 106 12.11 -5.40 9.40
CA ILE A 106 11.09 -5.81 8.43
C ILE A 106 11.28 -7.28 8.13
N ASN A 107 10.24 -8.07 8.33
CA ASN A 107 10.22 -9.47 7.97
C ASN A 107 9.67 -9.60 6.54
N ILE A 108 10.31 -10.45 5.74
CA ILE A 108 10.01 -10.61 4.32
C ILE A 108 9.63 -12.06 4.09
N ASP A 109 8.42 -12.28 3.59
CA ASP A 109 7.88 -13.60 3.27
C ASP A 109 7.65 -13.71 1.76
N GLY A 110 8.61 -14.31 1.05
CA GLY A 110 8.53 -14.47 -0.40
C GLY A 110 8.38 -13.14 -1.15
N GLY A 111 9.08 -12.09 -0.70
CA GLY A 111 9.01 -10.74 -1.25
C GLY A 111 7.85 -9.88 -0.74
N LYS A 112 6.98 -10.42 0.12
CA LYS A 112 5.89 -9.66 0.76
C LYS A 112 6.35 -9.16 2.13
N TYR A 113 6.01 -7.92 2.44
CA TYR A 113 6.36 -7.30 3.71
C TYR A 113 5.41 -6.15 4.01
N THR A 114 5.37 -5.77 5.28
CA THR A 114 4.65 -4.61 5.77
C THR A 114 5.57 -3.80 6.67
N ILE A 115 5.36 -2.50 6.73
CA ILE A 115 6.13 -1.58 7.56
C ILE A 115 5.14 -0.73 8.35
N ASP A 116 5.24 -0.81 9.67
CA ASP A 116 4.39 -0.05 10.58
C ASP A 116 5.08 1.25 11.01
N GLY A 117 4.28 2.29 11.20
CA GLY A 117 4.73 3.61 11.64
C GLY A 117 3.70 4.29 12.53
N ASP A 118 4.19 5.03 13.52
CA ASP A 118 3.33 5.77 14.44
C ASP A 118 3.39 7.26 14.12
N SER A 119 2.24 7.90 13.90
CA SER A 119 2.16 9.35 13.72
C SER A 119 2.52 10.07 15.01
N ALA A 120 3.49 10.99 14.98
CA ALA A 120 3.83 11.85 16.11
C ALA A 120 2.71 12.86 16.41
N ALA A 121 1.96 13.28 15.39
CA ALA A 121 0.90 14.28 15.52
C ALA A 121 -0.38 13.69 16.14
N THR A 122 -0.76 12.48 15.73
CA THR A 122 -2.05 11.88 16.09
C THR A 122 -1.94 10.67 17.01
N GLY A 123 -0.75 10.06 17.12
CA GLY A 123 -0.55 8.81 17.84
C GLY A 123 -1.13 7.58 17.14
N GLN A 124 -1.69 7.73 15.93
CA GLN A 124 -2.25 6.63 15.15
C GLN A 124 -1.14 5.77 14.53
N THR A 125 -1.38 4.45 14.48
CA THR A 125 -0.48 3.52 13.80
C THR A 125 -0.95 3.33 12.36
N TRP A 126 -0.04 3.48 11.42
CA TRP A 126 -0.25 3.25 9.99
C TRP A 126 0.69 2.17 9.50
N GLN A 127 0.26 1.45 8.49
CA GLN A 127 1.01 0.38 7.88
C GLN A 127 1.05 0.59 6.37
N ILE A 128 2.22 0.38 5.76
CA ILE A 128 2.38 0.30 4.31
C ILE A 128 2.74 -1.13 3.90
N ASP A 129 2.15 -1.63 2.82
CA ASP A 129 2.52 -2.91 2.21
C ASP A 129 3.56 -2.76 1.08
N GLN A 130 4.03 -3.88 0.52
CA GLN A 130 5.00 -3.88 -0.57
C GLN A 130 4.50 -3.16 -1.84
N ASP A 131 3.18 -3.04 -2.02
CA ASP A 131 2.55 -2.43 -3.19
C ASP A 131 2.33 -0.92 -3.00
N GLY A 132 2.59 -0.40 -1.80
CA GLY A 132 2.44 1.01 -1.47
C GLY A 132 1.04 1.37 -0.94
N ASN A 133 0.23 0.38 -0.58
CA ASN A 133 -1.06 0.64 0.05
C ASN A 133 -0.82 0.99 1.52
N ILE A 134 -1.27 2.17 1.93
CA ILE A 134 -1.21 2.64 3.31
C ILE A 134 -2.58 2.45 3.95
N THR A 135 -2.60 1.80 5.12
CA THR A 135 -3.82 1.57 5.90
C THR A 135 -3.59 1.90 7.37
N GLU A 136 -4.60 2.43 8.04
CA GLU A 136 -4.58 2.58 9.50
C GLU A 136 -4.68 1.20 10.16
N VAL A 137 -3.86 0.96 11.18
CA VAL A 137 -3.91 -0.25 12.01
C VAL A 137 -4.79 0.03 13.21
N SER A 138 -6.03 -0.47 13.19
CA SER A 138 -6.92 -0.42 14.34
C SER A 138 -6.66 -1.60 15.28
N GLU A 139 -6.42 -1.34 16.57
CA GLU A 139 -6.31 -2.35 17.63
C GLU A 139 -7.64 -3.05 17.99
#